data_AF-A0AAV5K649-F1
#
_entry.id   AF-A0AAV5K649-F1
#
_cell.length_a   1.000
_cell.length_b   1.000
_cell.length_c   1.000
_cell.angle_alpha   90.00
_cell.angle_beta   90.00
_cell.angle_gamma   90.00
#
_symmetry.space_group_name_H-M   'P 1'
#
loop_
_entity.id
_entity.type
_entity.pdbx_description
1 polymer ?
#
loop_
_entity_poly.entity_id
_entity_poly.type
_entity_poly.pdbx_seq_one_letter_code
_entity_poly.pdbx_strand_id
1 'polypeptide(L)'
;MWKLKIAEGGPWLATNEDGGWGLHVEGHSTLMGSALCYIALRLLGEGPEDGEDMAMARGRKWILDHGGLLGIPSWGKLWVATLGVYEWAGCNPIPPELWLLPKSFPIHPGKMMGLFRAMLMPMSYVYGKRYVGTITQLVKQLREELYNEPYHQINWNKARNTIAKEDLYYPHPFVQDLAWGFLYHFVEPLFMHWPFSMLREKALKVAIEHVHYEDQNSRYFGIGGVHKVLCLIACWAEDSNSVECKRHLARLPDFYWVAEDGLKMQSLGSQTWDASFSVQAIISSNLCDEYWPTLRKAHDFIKASQLFKFITNFN
;
A
#
# COMPACT_ATOMS: atom_id res chain seq x y z
N MET A 1 4.10 19.43 -13.87
CA MET A 1 3.36 20.23 -12.86
C MET A 1 3.25 19.49 -11.53
N TRP A 2 2.77 18.24 -11.48
CA TRP A 2 2.67 17.46 -10.21
C TRP A 2 4.00 17.00 -9.61
N LYS A 3 4.98 16.60 -10.46
CA LYS A 3 6.32 16.18 -10.00
C LYS A 3 7.00 17.24 -9.14
N LEU A 4 6.91 18.50 -9.57
CA LEU A 4 7.47 19.64 -8.84
C LEU A 4 6.78 19.81 -7.47
N LYS A 5 5.45 19.75 -7.37
CA LYS A 5 4.76 19.93 -6.08
C LYS A 5 4.89 18.79 -5.06
N ILE A 6 5.26 17.59 -5.51
CA ILE A 6 5.55 16.45 -4.60
C ILE A 6 7.03 16.49 -4.20
N ALA A 7 7.94 16.80 -5.13
CA ALA A 7 9.37 16.93 -4.88
C ALA A 7 9.76 18.24 -4.16
N GLU A 8 8.94 19.29 -4.25
CA GLU A 8 9.08 20.55 -3.51
C GLU A 8 8.94 20.38 -1.99
N GLY A 9 8.71 19.14 -1.51
CA GLY A 9 9.17 18.69 -0.20
C GLY A 9 8.81 19.64 0.93
N GLY A 10 7.52 19.84 1.20
CA GLY A 10 7.16 20.50 2.45
C GLY A 10 7.45 19.60 3.66
N PRO A 11 7.38 20.14 4.89
CA PRO A 11 7.78 19.53 6.17
C PRO A 11 7.45 18.05 6.44
N TRP A 12 6.56 17.41 5.69
CA TRP A 12 6.23 15.97 5.82
C TRP A 12 7.20 15.02 5.12
N LEU A 13 7.93 15.52 4.13
CA LEU A 13 9.09 14.84 3.55
C LEU A 13 10.38 15.30 4.24
N ALA A 14 10.30 16.17 5.26
CA ALA A 14 11.45 16.47 6.09
C ALA A 14 11.87 15.22 6.84
N THR A 15 13.17 14.93 6.79
CA THR A 15 13.77 13.91 7.62
C THR A 15 13.63 14.31 9.09
N ASN A 16 13.43 13.32 9.96
CA ASN A 16 13.63 13.49 11.39
C ASN A 16 15.09 13.93 11.69
N GLU A 17 15.35 14.38 12.91
CA GLU A 17 16.69 14.85 13.33
C GLU A 17 17.79 13.79 13.12
N ASP A 18 17.43 12.50 13.20
CA ASP A 18 18.34 11.36 12.95
C ASP A 18 18.55 11.05 11.46
N GLY A 19 17.86 11.75 10.56
CA GLY A 19 17.96 11.61 9.11
C GLY A 19 16.94 10.66 8.48
N GLY A 20 16.16 9.91 9.26
CA GLY A 20 15.15 8.98 8.74
C GLY A 20 13.75 9.57 8.57
N TRP A 21 12.78 8.73 8.20
CA TRP A 21 11.35 9.07 8.15
C TRP A 21 10.50 8.08 8.94
N GLY A 22 9.48 8.58 9.61
CA GLY A 22 8.52 7.77 10.34
C GLY A 22 7.40 7.17 9.47
N LEU A 23 6.60 6.31 10.09
CA LEU A 23 5.38 5.75 9.47
C LEU A 23 4.29 6.82 9.27
N HIS A 24 4.31 7.84 10.10
CA HIS A 24 3.46 9.03 10.04
C HIS A 24 4.30 10.25 10.44
N VAL A 25 3.75 11.45 10.21
CA VAL A 25 4.48 12.72 10.36
C VAL A 25 5.01 13.00 11.77
N GLU A 26 4.34 12.50 12.81
CA GLU A 26 4.78 12.60 14.21
C GLU A 26 5.57 11.36 14.68
N GLY A 27 5.85 10.42 13.78
CA GLY A 27 6.46 9.13 14.12
C GLY A 27 7.99 9.21 14.16
N HIS A 28 8.60 8.45 15.06
CA HIS A 28 10.05 8.19 15.02
C HIS A 28 10.42 7.48 13.71
N SER A 29 11.70 7.58 13.33
CA SER A 29 12.20 6.99 12.10
C SER A 29 12.03 5.47 12.09
N THR A 30 11.49 4.95 10.99
CA THR A 30 11.24 3.53 10.77
C THR A 30 11.91 3.10 9.47
N LEU A 31 12.23 1.82 9.31
CA LEU A 31 12.80 1.34 8.07
C LEU A 31 11.78 1.36 6.94
N MET A 32 10.50 1.09 7.22
CA MET A 32 9.46 1.22 6.21
C MET A 32 9.29 2.67 5.74
N GLY A 33 9.14 3.62 6.68
CA GLY A 33 9.00 5.05 6.36
C GLY A 33 10.21 5.55 5.58
N SER A 34 11.41 5.33 6.12
CA SER A 34 12.66 5.81 5.51
C SER A 34 12.89 5.24 4.12
N ALA A 35 12.76 3.92 3.95
CA ALA A 35 13.01 3.29 2.66
C ALA A 35 11.99 3.71 1.59
N LEU A 36 10.70 3.77 1.94
CA LEU A 36 9.66 4.14 0.97
C LEU A 36 9.73 5.63 0.60
N CYS A 37 10.02 6.52 1.56
CA CYS A 37 10.24 7.94 1.28
C CYS A 37 11.47 8.15 0.39
N TYR A 38 12.61 7.53 0.72
CA TYR A 38 13.82 7.61 -0.09
C TYR A 38 13.57 7.10 -1.52
N ILE A 39 12.95 5.92 -1.68
CA ILE A 39 12.63 5.36 -3.00
C ILE A 39 11.68 6.28 -3.76
N ALA A 40 10.65 6.83 -3.11
CA ALA A 40 9.71 7.76 -3.74
C ALA A 40 10.42 9.03 -4.25
N LEU A 41 11.30 9.63 -3.45
CA LEU A 41 12.10 10.79 -3.85
C LEU A 41 13.03 10.48 -5.03
N ARG A 42 13.71 9.32 -5.01
CA ARG A 42 14.53 8.85 -6.14
C ARG A 42 13.69 8.66 -7.41
N LEU A 43 12.46 8.15 -7.30
CA LEU A 43 11.52 8.00 -8.42
C LEU A 43 11.00 9.36 -8.94
N LEU A 44 10.91 10.37 -8.08
CA LEU A 44 10.50 11.72 -8.45
C LEU A 44 11.60 12.53 -9.14
N GLY A 45 12.86 12.15 -8.94
CA GLY A 45 14.02 12.68 -9.65
C GLY A 45 15.16 13.14 -8.76
N GLU A 46 14.99 13.11 -7.43
CA GLU A 46 16.06 13.46 -6.48
C GLU A 46 17.25 12.52 -6.62
N GLY A 47 18.45 13.07 -6.65
CA GLY A 47 19.72 12.38 -6.58
C GLY A 47 20.01 11.79 -5.19
N PRO A 48 20.99 10.88 -5.08
CA PRO A 48 21.36 10.28 -3.80
C PRO A 48 21.98 11.28 -2.80
N GLU A 49 22.47 12.42 -3.29
CA GLU A 49 23.10 13.49 -2.51
C GLU A 49 22.24 14.77 -2.47
N ASP A 50 21.01 14.71 -2.99
CA ASP A 50 20.13 15.88 -3.10
C ASP A 50 19.34 16.15 -1.80
N GLY A 51 18.60 17.27 -1.78
CA GLY A 51 17.78 17.73 -0.66
C GLY A 51 18.50 18.68 0.31
N GLU A 52 17.72 19.49 1.02
CA GLU A 52 18.22 20.40 2.05
C GLU A 52 18.95 19.62 3.16
N ASP A 53 20.06 20.16 3.62
CA ASP A 53 20.98 19.53 4.59
C ASP A 53 21.38 18.09 4.24
N MET A 54 21.48 17.75 2.95
CA MET A 54 21.82 16.41 2.45
C MET A 54 20.81 15.33 2.90
N ALA A 55 19.51 15.68 2.93
CA ALA A 55 18.43 14.79 3.38
C ALA A 55 18.48 13.39 2.74
N MET A 56 18.75 13.29 1.43
CA MET A 56 18.85 11.99 0.75
C MET A 56 20.03 11.16 1.26
N ALA A 57 21.21 11.77 1.43
CA ALA A 57 22.39 11.08 1.91
C ALA A 57 22.23 10.63 3.37
N ARG A 58 21.62 11.46 4.23
CA ARG A 58 21.31 11.11 5.63
C ARG A 58 20.28 9.99 5.70
N GLY A 59 19.21 10.08 4.91
CA GLY A 59 18.19 9.05 4.82
C GLY A 59 18.75 7.70 4.39
N ARG A 60 19.58 7.67 3.34
CA ARG A 60 20.29 6.47 2.90
C ARG A 60 21.20 5.93 4.00
N LYS A 61 21.98 6.79 4.65
CA LYS A 61 22.85 6.40 5.77
C LYS A 61 22.04 5.77 6.90
N TRP A 62 20.94 6.39 7.29
CA TRP A 62 20.04 5.87 8.32
C TRP A 62 19.52 4.48 7.93
N ILE A 63 19.05 4.29 6.68
CA ILE A 63 18.59 2.99 6.18
C ILE A 63 19.68 1.91 6.32
N LEU A 64 20.91 2.22 5.89
CA LEU A 64 22.03 1.28 5.94
C LEU A 64 22.47 0.96 7.37
N ASP A 65 22.54 1.97 8.24
CA ASP A 65 22.89 1.82 9.66
C ASP A 65 21.87 0.92 10.42
N HIS A 66 20.63 0.84 9.93
CA HIS A 66 19.54 0.02 10.50
C HIS A 66 19.33 -1.32 9.78
N GLY A 67 20.34 -1.79 9.03
CA GLY A 67 20.35 -3.12 8.41
C GLY A 67 19.94 -3.16 6.94
N GLY A 68 19.74 -1.99 6.32
CA GLY A 68 19.36 -1.85 4.92
C GLY A 68 17.94 -2.37 4.63
N LEU A 69 17.60 -2.43 3.36
CA LEU A 69 16.25 -2.77 2.91
C LEU A 69 15.80 -4.19 3.29
N LEU A 70 16.71 -5.07 3.71
CA LEU A 70 16.40 -6.42 4.19
C LEU A 70 15.46 -6.44 5.41
N GLY A 71 15.53 -5.42 6.26
CA GLY A 71 14.69 -5.32 7.45
C GLY A 71 13.29 -4.75 7.19
N ILE A 72 12.95 -4.37 5.96
CA ILE A 72 11.68 -3.68 5.71
C ILE A 72 10.50 -4.59 6.08
N PRO A 73 9.43 -4.12 6.76
CA PRO A 73 8.28 -4.95 7.13
C PRO A 73 7.55 -5.57 5.92
N SER A 74 6.71 -6.57 6.18
CA SER A 74 5.99 -7.34 5.15
C SER A 74 5.20 -6.48 4.14
N TRP A 75 4.56 -5.40 4.61
CA TRP A 75 3.89 -4.42 3.75
C TRP A 75 4.86 -3.69 2.84
N GLY A 76 5.99 -3.24 3.36
CA GLY A 76 7.05 -2.63 2.56
C GLY A 76 7.65 -3.62 1.55
N LYS A 77 7.89 -4.88 1.94
CA LYS A 77 8.39 -5.95 1.04
C LYS A 77 7.52 -6.11 -0.20
N LEU A 78 6.20 -6.06 -0.06
CA LEU A 78 5.27 -6.10 -1.19
C LEU A 78 5.56 -4.97 -2.18
N TRP A 79 5.68 -3.73 -1.70
CA TRP A 79 5.94 -2.56 -2.55
C TRP A 79 7.30 -2.64 -3.26
N VAL A 80 8.35 -2.95 -2.51
CA VAL A 80 9.71 -2.99 -3.06
C VAL A 80 9.96 -4.21 -3.96
N ALA A 81 9.26 -5.32 -3.72
CA ALA A 81 9.27 -6.48 -4.62
C ALA A 81 8.52 -6.19 -5.92
N THR A 82 7.38 -5.50 -5.82
CA THR A 82 6.62 -5.05 -6.99
C THR A 82 7.43 -4.06 -7.85
N LEU A 83 8.17 -3.14 -7.22
CA LEU A 83 9.08 -2.23 -7.92
C LEU A 83 10.28 -2.96 -8.54
N GLY A 84 10.67 -4.10 -7.98
CA GLY A 84 11.82 -4.89 -8.41
C GLY A 84 13.14 -4.51 -7.74
N VAL A 85 13.11 -3.86 -6.57
CA VAL A 85 14.33 -3.61 -5.77
C VAL A 85 14.49 -4.62 -4.62
N TYR A 86 13.64 -5.64 -4.57
CA TYR A 86 13.64 -6.72 -3.57
C TYR A 86 13.10 -8.00 -4.23
N GLU A 87 13.60 -9.19 -3.89
CA GLU A 87 13.09 -10.43 -4.51
C GLU A 87 11.86 -10.98 -3.79
N TRP A 88 10.86 -11.44 -4.54
CA TRP A 88 9.68 -12.11 -3.97
C TRP A 88 10.00 -13.32 -3.09
N ALA A 89 11.16 -13.95 -3.32
CA ALA A 89 11.67 -15.03 -2.49
C ALA A 89 11.92 -14.59 -1.02
N GLY A 90 12.10 -13.30 -0.78
CA GLY A 90 12.26 -12.72 0.55
C GLY A 90 10.97 -12.21 1.19
N CYS A 91 9.81 -12.50 0.59
CA CYS A 91 8.49 -12.19 1.14
C CYS A 91 7.88 -13.43 1.80
N ASN A 92 7.09 -13.23 2.86
CA ASN A 92 6.21 -14.30 3.34
C ASN A 92 5.02 -14.51 2.39
N PRO A 93 4.50 -15.75 2.26
CA PRO A 93 3.47 -16.03 1.28
C PRO A 93 2.15 -15.26 1.46
N ILE A 94 1.59 -14.78 0.35
CA ILE A 94 0.25 -14.19 0.28
C ILE A 94 -0.59 -15.04 -0.69
N PRO A 95 -0.96 -16.27 -0.31
CA PRO A 95 -1.48 -17.27 -1.24
C PRO A 95 -2.84 -16.85 -1.82
N PRO A 96 -2.99 -16.68 -3.15
CA PRO A 96 -4.29 -16.43 -3.76
C PRO A 96 -5.25 -17.63 -3.59
N GLU A 97 -4.74 -18.83 -3.31
CA GLU A 97 -5.55 -20.04 -3.16
C GLU A 97 -6.56 -19.95 -1.99
N LEU A 98 -6.37 -19.01 -1.05
CA LEU A 98 -7.35 -18.72 -0.01
C LEU A 98 -8.74 -18.37 -0.57
N TRP A 99 -8.80 -17.76 -1.76
CA TRP A 99 -10.06 -17.42 -2.44
C TRP A 99 -10.82 -18.64 -2.97
N LEU A 100 -10.16 -19.80 -3.09
CA LEU A 100 -10.79 -21.05 -3.53
C LEU A 100 -11.31 -21.90 -2.38
N LEU A 101 -11.03 -21.51 -1.13
CA LEU A 101 -11.50 -22.26 0.03
C LEU A 101 -13.04 -22.25 0.10
N PRO A 102 -13.67 -23.31 0.62
CA PRO A 102 -15.09 -23.27 0.95
C PRO A 102 -15.36 -22.20 2.03
N LYS A 103 -16.49 -21.49 1.93
CA LYS A 103 -16.91 -20.47 2.91
C LYS A 103 -17.00 -20.99 4.36
N SER A 104 -17.14 -22.30 4.55
CA SER A 104 -17.14 -22.95 5.86
C SER A 104 -15.78 -22.90 6.58
N PHE A 105 -14.66 -22.80 5.85
CA PHE A 105 -13.32 -22.77 6.45
C PHE A 105 -13.11 -21.52 7.32
N PRO A 106 -12.38 -21.61 8.44
CA PRO A 106 -12.21 -20.50 9.37
C PRO A 106 -11.38 -19.35 8.79
N ILE A 107 -10.38 -19.67 7.94
CA ILE A 107 -9.47 -18.71 7.31
C ILE A 107 -9.96 -18.20 5.94
N HIS A 108 -11.21 -18.50 5.56
CA HIS A 108 -11.76 -18.03 4.30
C HIS A 108 -11.80 -16.50 4.27
N PRO A 109 -11.32 -15.82 3.20
CA PRO A 109 -11.26 -14.36 3.14
C PRO A 109 -12.58 -13.64 3.42
N GLY A 110 -13.70 -14.26 3.07
CA GLY A 110 -15.05 -13.76 3.38
C GLY A 110 -15.37 -13.59 4.88
N LYS A 111 -14.60 -14.19 5.79
CA LYS A 111 -14.74 -14.04 7.26
C LYS A 111 -13.75 -13.03 7.87
N MET A 112 -12.83 -12.51 7.08
CA MET A 112 -11.86 -11.51 7.54
C MET A 112 -12.51 -10.12 7.64
N MET A 113 -11.92 -9.25 8.48
CA MET A 113 -12.31 -7.85 8.56
C MET A 113 -12.29 -7.21 7.17
N GLY A 114 -13.32 -6.42 6.83
CA GLY A 114 -13.54 -5.89 5.48
C GLY A 114 -12.32 -5.18 4.88
N LEU A 115 -11.63 -4.34 5.67
CA LEU A 115 -10.41 -3.65 5.23
C LEU A 115 -9.25 -4.61 4.95
N PHE A 116 -9.04 -5.62 5.80
CA PHE A 116 -8.00 -6.62 5.58
C PHE A 116 -8.28 -7.45 4.33
N ARG A 117 -9.54 -7.90 4.18
CA ARG A 117 -10.00 -8.61 2.98
C ARG A 117 -9.79 -7.77 1.73
N ALA A 118 -10.13 -6.47 1.77
CA ALA A 118 -9.98 -5.57 0.65
C ALA A 118 -8.52 -5.50 0.19
N MET A 119 -7.57 -5.36 1.13
CA MET A 119 -6.14 -5.33 0.83
C MET A 119 -5.63 -6.68 0.32
N LEU A 120 -6.11 -7.79 0.87
CA LEU A 120 -5.70 -9.14 0.46
C LEU A 120 -6.01 -9.43 -1.02
N MET A 121 -7.10 -8.87 -1.58
CA MET A 121 -7.52 -9.10 -2.97
C MET A 121 -6.38 -8.77 -3.96
N PRO A 122 -5.94 -7.50 -4.11
CA PRO A 122 -4.86 -7.16 -5.02
C PRO A 122 -3.50 -7.69 -4.54
N MET A 123 -3.23 -7.75 -3.22
CA MET A 123 -1.93 -8.23 -2.71
C MET A 123 -1.67 -9.70 -3.09
N SER A 124 -2.68 -10.56 -2.91
CA SER A 124 -2.57 -11.98 -3.26
C SER A 124 -2.45 -12.20 -4.77
N TYR A 125 -3.11 -11.37 -5.59
CA TYR A 125 -2.95 -11.38 -7.03
C TYR A 125 -1.52 -11.02 -7.44
N VAL A 126 -1.02 -9.86 -7.00
CA VAL A 126 0.32 -9.36 -7.32
C VAL A 126 1.40 -10.33 -6.86
N TYR A 127 1.28 -10.86 -5.63
CA TYR A 127 2.18 -11.90 -5.11
C TYR A 127 2.11 -13.17 -5.95
N GLY A 128 0.93 -13.73 -6.19
CA GLY A 128 0.76 -14.99 -6.91
C GLY A 128 1.25 -14.93 -8.36
N LYS A 129 1.11 -13.77 -9.02
CA LYS A 129 1.70 -13.49 -10.34
C LYS A 129 3.21 -13.28 -10.31
N ARG A 130 3.78 -13.03 -9.12
CA ARG A 130 5.16 -12.56 -8.95
C ARG A 130 5.43 -11.31 -9.79
N TYR A 131 4.46 -10.40 -9.82
CA TYR A 131 4.54 -9.24 -10.69
C TYR A 131 5.72 -8.34 -10.27
N VAL A 132 6.50 -7.92 -11.26
CA VAL A 132 7.61 -6.99 -11.10
C VAL A 132 7.53 -5.95 -12.21
N GLY A 133 7.66 -4.68 -11.85
CA GLY A 133 7.75 -3.59 -12.82
C GLY A 133 9.00 -3.68 -13.70
N THR A 134 9.10 -2.79 -14.68
CA THR A 134 10.28 -2.74 -15.55
C THR A 134 11.55 -2.41 -14.75
N ILE A 135 12.58 -3.25 -14.87
CA ILE A 135 13.88 -3.03 -14.23
C ILE A 135 14.66 -1.93 -14.98
N THR A 136 14.47 -0.69 -14.55
CA THR A 136 15.17 0.48 -15.10
C THR A 136 16.58 0.64 -14.52
N GLN A 137 17.36 1.57 -15.06
CA GLN A 137 18.66 1.92 -14.48
C GLN A 137 18.53 2.44 -13.04
N LEU A 138 17.46 3.19 -12.74
CA LEU A 138 17.19 3.66 -11.39
C LEU A 138 16.91 2.49 -10.42
N VAL A 139 16.15 1.48 -10.85
CA VAL A 139 15.92 0.26 -10.05
C VAL A 139 17.25 -0.44 -9.74
N LYS A 140 18.18 -0.51 -10.70
CA LYS A 140 19.51 -1.08 -10.46
C LYS A 140 20.32 -0.26 -9.46
N GLN A 141 20.31 1.08 -9.57
CA GLN A 141 20.96 1.97 -8.61
C GLN A 141 20.39 1.78 -7.20
N LEU A 142 19.07 1.71 -7.04
CA LEU A 142 18.43 1.47 -5.74
C LEU A 142 18.87 0.13 -5.10
N ARG A 143 19.12 -0.91 -5.91
CA ARG A 143 19.68 -2.20 -5.43
C ARG A 143 21.12 -2.09 -4.94
N GLU A 144 21.87 -1.09 -5.38
CA GLU A 144 23.23 -0.80 -4.91
C GLU A 144 23.23 0.15 -3.71
N GLU A 145 22.26 1.09 -3.66
CA GLU A 145 22.17 2.14 -2.64
C GLU A 145 21.62 1.66 -1.29
N LEU A 146 20.73 0.64 -1.28
CA LEU A 146 19.89 0.32 -0.13
C LEU A 146 20.26 -0.96 0.62
N TYR A 147 21.39 -1.58 0.31
CA TYR A 147 21.82 -2.85 0.91
C TYR A 147 23.26 -2.78 1.43
N ASN A 148 23.51 -3.41 2.58
CA ASN A 148 24.84 -3.51 3.19
C ASN A 148 25.72 -4.60 2.55
N GLU A 149 25.12 -5.50 1.77
CA GLU A 149 25.78 -6.58 1.07
C GLU A 149 25.40 -6.55 -0.42
N PRO A 150 26.23 -7.09 -1.32
CA PRO A 150 25.93 -7.08 -2.75
C PRO A 150 24.60 -7.78 -3.04
N TYR A 151 23.72 -7.14 -3.81
CA TYR A 151 22.34 -7.60 -4.05
C TYR A 151 22.23 -9.09 -4.48
N HIS A 152 23.18 -9.58 -5.26
CA HIS A 152 23.21 -10.95 -5.77
C HIS A 152 23.64 -12.01 -4.72
N GLN A 153 24.19 -11.59 -3.59
CA GLN A 153 24.65 -12.47 -2.50
C GLN A 153 23.60 -12.60 -1.38
N ILE A 154 22.53 -11.81 -1.44
CA ILE A 154 21.47 -11.76 -0.44
C ILE A 154 20.79 -13.13 -0.29
N ASN A 155 20.74 -13.62 0.94
CA ASN A 155 19.91 -14.76 1.30
C ASN A 155 18.45 -14.32 1.51
N TRP A 156 17.69 -14.30 0.42
CA TRP A 156 16.27 -13.92 0.43
C TRP A 156 15.42 -14.79 1.35
N ASN A 157 15.71 -16.09 1.48
CA ASN A 157 14.94 -16.96 2.38
C ASN A 157 15.06 -16.50 3.85
N LYS A 158 16.25 -16.08 4.28
CA LYS A 158 16.46 -15.50 5.62
C LYS A 158 15.72 -14.16 5.76
N ALA A 159 15.76 -13.33 4.71
CA ALA A 159 15.15 -12.02 4.70
C ALA A 159 13.63 -12.05 4.98
N ARG A 160 12.92 -13.16 4.74
CA ARG A 160 11.47 -13.30 5.01
C ARG A 160 11.06 -12.87 6.41
N ASN A 161 11.81 -13.32 7.42
CA ASN A 161 11.55 -13.03 8.83
C ASN A 161 12.49 -11.96 9.40
N THR A 162 13.34 -11.36 8.56
CA THR A 162 14.10 -10.17 8.95
C THR A 162 13.17 -8.97 8.94
N ILE A 163 13.05 -8.31 10.09
CA ILE A 163 12.31 -7.05 10.28
C ILE A 163 13.18 -6.16 11.18
N ALA A 164 13.32 -4.88 10.84
CA ALA A 164 14.03 -3.92 11.68
C ALA A 164 13.34 -3.77 13.03
N LYS A 165 14.14 -3.51 14.07
CA LYS A 165 13.63 -3.44 15.46
C LYS A 165 12.67 -2.25 15.65
N GLU A 166 12.91 -1.16 14.92
CA GLU A 166 12.11 0.07 14.92
C GLU A 166 10.69 -0.20 14.41
N ASP A 167 10.53 -1.11 13.46
CA ASP A 167 9.23 -1.44 12.87
C ASP A 167 8.50 -2.60 13.59
N LEU A 168 9.14 -3.29 14.53
CA LEU A 168 8.61 -4.50 15.15
C LEU A 168 7.66 -4.18 16.32
N TYR A 169 6.50 -3.60 16.01
CA TYR A 169 5.50 -3.26 17.03
C TYR A 169 4.80 -4.50 17.62
N TYR A 170 4.51 -5.50 16.77
CA TYR A 170 3.96 -6.79 17.18
C TYR A 170 4.87 -7.93 16.73
N PRO A 171 5.73 -8.45 17.63
CA PRO A 171 6.59 -9.58 17.31
C PRO A 171 5.78 -10.80 16.91
N HIS A 172 6.26 -11.56 15.92
CA HIS A 172 5.62 -12.80 15.54
C HIS A 172 5.76 -13.84 16.67
N PRO A 173 4.66 -14.49 17.09
CA PRO A 173 4.75 -15.68 17.90
C PRO A 173 5.45 -16.80 17.12
N PHE A 174 6.21 -17.66 17.80
CA PHE A 174 6.91 -18.79 17.16
C PHE A 174 6.00 -19.65 16.27
N VAL A 175 4.75 -19.86 16.69
CA VAL A 175 3.75 -20.63 15.92
C VAL A 175 3.44 -19.97 14.57
N GLN A 176 3.45 -18.64 14.50
CA GLN A 176 3.25 -17.90 13.26
C GLN A 176 4.45 -18.07 12.32
N ASP A 177 5.68 -18.03 12.83
CA ASP A 177 6.87 -18.26 12.01
C ASP A 177 6.94 -19.70 11.49
N LEU A 178 6.52 -20.68 12.28
CA LEU A 178 6.36 -22.06 11.82
C LEU A 178 5.32 -22.16 10.71
N ALA A 179 4.16 -21.50 10.85
CA ALA A 179 3.13 -21.49 9.82
C ALA A 179 3.63 -20.85 8.52
N TRP A 180 4.35 -19.72 8.60
CA TRP A 180 4.97 -19.08 7.43
C TRP A 180 6.08 -19.94 6.81
N GLY A 181 6.88 -20.62 7.63
CA GLY A 181 7.86 -21.60 7.18
C GLY A 181 7.22 -22.75 6.40
N PHE A 182 6.14 -23.31 6.94
CA PHE A 182 5.38 -24.37 6.27
C PHE A 182 4.77 -23.90 4.95
N LEU A 183 4.09 -22.75 4.97
CA LEU A 183 3.49 -22.17 3.76
C LEU A 183 4.54 -21.94 2.67
N TYR A 184 5.71 -21.43 3.03
CA TYR A 184 6.73 -21.11 2.03
C TYR A 184 7.52 -22.31 1.53
N HIS A 185 7.88 -23.26 2.39
CA HIS A 185 8.74 -24.39 2.00
C HIS A 185 7.97 -25.57 1.43
N PHE A 186 6.67 -25.70 1.73
CA PHE A 186 5.87 -26.85 1.30
C PHE A 186 4.69 -26.44 0.42
N VAL A 187 3.90 -25.46 0.86
CA VAL A 187 2.67 -25.09 0.12
C VAL A 187 3.00 -24.28 -1.14
N GLU A 188 3.91 -23.31 -1.03
CA GLU A 188 4.25 -22.44 -2.15
C GLU A 188 4.91 -23.19 -3.32
N PRO A 189 5.89 -24.10 -3.11
CA PRO A 189 6.49 -24.87 -4.20
C PRO A 189 5.47 -25.84 -4.81
N LEU A 190 4.54 -26.38 -4.03
CA LEU A 190 3.47 -27.24 -4.55
C LEU A 190 2.68 -26.50 -5.63
N PHE A 191 2.19 -25.28 -5.33
CA PHE A 191 1.40 -24.47 -6.27
C PHE A 191 2.21 -23.83 -7.40
N MET A 192 3.55 -23.91 -7.39
CA MET A 192 4.38 -23.49 -8.52
C MET A 192 4.59 -24.59 -9.56
N HIS A 193 4.25 -25.84 -9.26
CA HIS A 193 4.45 -26.97 -10.18
C HIS A 193 3.13 -27.58 -10.64
N TRP A 194 3.13 -28.14 -11.85
CA TRP A 194 2.00 -28.88 -12.37
C TRP A 194 1.74 -30.13 -11.50
N PRO A 195 0.47 -30.50 -11.20
CA PRO A 195 -0.78 -29.90 -11.69
C PRO A 195 -1.32 -28.76 -10.82
N PHE A 196 -0.76 -28.51 -9.64
CA PHE A 196 -1.29 -27.54 -8.69
C PHE A 196 -1.15 -26.09 -9.15
N SER A 197 -0.22 -25.78 -10.07
CA SER A 197 -0.17 -24.49 -10.76
C SER A 197 -1.48 -24.13 -11.47
N MET A 198 -2.29 -25.11 -11.89
CA MET A 198 -3.64 -24.86 -12.43
C MET A 198 -4.59 -24.27 -11.38
N LEU A 199 -4.45 -24.68 -10.11
CA LEU A 199 -5.21 -24.09 -9.00
C LEU A 199 -4.77 -22.66 -8.74
N ARG A 200 -3.47 -22.37 -8.83
CA ARG A 200 -2.94 -21.00 -8.74
C ARG A 200 -3.51 -20.11 -9.83
N GLU A 201 -3.52 -20.57 -11.08
CA GLU A 201 -4.13 -19.82 -12.19
C GLU A 201 -5.62 -19.56 -11.94
N LYS A 202 -6.37 -20.55 -11.45
CA LYS A 202 -7.78 -20.37 -11.07
C LYS A 202 -7.93 -19.36 -9.93
N ALA A 203 -7.09 -19.44 -8.91
CA ALA A 203 -7.11 -18.56 -7.76
C ALA A 203 -6.80 -17.10 -8.15
N LEU A 204 -5.85 -16.89 -9.07
CA LEU A 204 -5.53 -15.59 -9.62
C LEU A 204 -6.71 -14.97 -10.38
N LYS A 205 -7.44 -15.76 -11.17
CA LYS A 205 -8.68 -15.30 -11.84
C LYS A 205 -9.73 -14.82 -10.84
N VAL A 206 -9.98 -15.61 -9.79
CA VAL A 206 -10.93 -15.21 -8.73
C VAL A 206 -10.45 -13.96 -8.00
N ALA A 207 -9.15 -13.85 -7.70
CA ALA A 207 -8.59 -12.69 -7.02
C ALA A 207 -8.75 -11.39 -7.84
N ILE A 208 -8.50 -11.43 -9.16
CA ILE A 208 -8.66 -10.25 -10.01
C ILE A 208 -10.13 -9.93 -10.29
N GLU A 209 -11.01 -10.93 -10.39
CA GLU A 209 -12.47 -10.72 -10.47
C GLU A 209 -12.99 -9.96 -9.24
N HIS A 210 -12.50 -10.29 -8.04
CA HIS A 210 -12.81 -9.54 -6.83
C HIS A 210 -12.33 -8.08 -6.88
N VAL A 211 -11.13 -7.83 -7.43
CA VAL A 211 -10.62 -6.47 -7.66
C VAL A 211 -11.54 -5.71 -8.61
N HIS A 212 -11.85 -6.29 -9.77
CA HIS A 212 -12.75 -5.68 -10.76
C HIS A 212 -14.14 -5.38 -10.22
N TYR A 213 -14.69 -6.27 -9.41
CA TYR A 213 -15.98 -6.03 -8.76
C TYR A 213 -15.94 -4.84 -7.81
N GLU A 214 -14.91 -4.77 -6.96
CA GLU A 214 -14.74 -3.64 -6.04
C GLU A 214 -14.49 -2.32 -6.81
N ASP A 215 -13.74 -2.37 -7.90
CA ASP A 215 -13.50 -1.21 -8.76
C ASP A 215 -14.78 -0.73 -9.42
N GLN A 216 -15.62 -1.62 -9.94
CA GLN A 216 -16.93 -1.22 -10.48
C GLN A 216 -17.84 -0.65 -9.39
N ASN A 217 -17.87 -1.29 -8.21
CA ASN A 217 -18.72 -0.90 -7.10
C ASN A 217 -18.36 0.49 -6.54
N SER A 218 -17.07 0.75 -6.39
CA SER A 218 -16.54 2.02 -5.88
C SER A 218 -16.33 3.08 -6.98
N ARG A 219 -16.66 2.77 -8.24
CA ARG A 219 -16.35 3.62 -9.41
C ARG A 219 -14.86 3.97 -9.51
N TYR A 220 -14.03 2.95 -9.26
CA TYR A 220 -12.57 2.97 -9.28
C TYR A 220 -11.97 3.87 -8.20
N PHE A 221 -12.72 4.17 -7.13
CA PHE A 221 -12.21 4.92 -5.98
C PHE A 221 -11.52 4.00 -4.97
N GLY A 222 -12.07 2.80 -4.72
CA GLY A 222 -11.59 1.86 -3.70
C GLY A 222 -11.92 2.30 -2.27
N ILE A 223 -11.49 1.50 -1.28
CA ILE A 223 -11.74 1.83 0.13
C ILE A 223 -10.82 2.92 0.70
N GLY A 224 -9.66 3.15 0.08
CA GLY A 224 -8.66 4.12 0.54
C GLY A 224 -7.42 4.13 -0.35
N GLY A 225 -6.50 5.07 -0.11
CA GLY A 225 -5.39 5.38 -1.02
C GLY A 225 -4.44 4.20 -1.29
N VAL A 226 -4.07 3.45 -0.25
CA VAL A 226 -3.23 2.24 -0.38
C VAL A 226 -3.93 1.17 -1.21
N HIS A 227 -5.18 0.86 -0.88
CA HIS A 227 -5.98 -0.12 -1.61
C HIS A 227 -6.16 0.29 -3.09
N LYS A 228 -6.46 1.57 -3.32
CA LYS A 228 -6.62 2.17 -4.64
C LYS A 228 -5.40 1.94 -5.54
N VAL A 229 -4.19 2.15 -5.01
CA VAL A 229 -2.93 1.94 -5.75
C VAL A 229 -2.67 0.45 -5.97
N LEU A 230 -2.97 -0.41 -4.99
CA LEU A 230 -2.84 -1.85 -5.15
C LEU A 230 -3.77 -2.42 -6.23
N CYS A 231 -5.05 -2.01 -6.27
CA CYS A 231 -5.97 -2.38 -7.34
C CYS A 231 -5.47 -1.90 -8.71
N LEU A 232 -4.96 -0.67 -8.78
CA LEU A 232 -4.36 -0.15 -10.03
C LEU A 232 -3.18 -1.03 -10.48
N ILE A 233 -2.29 -1.43 -9.56
CA ILE A 233 -1.17 -2.32 -9.88
C ILE A 233 -1.66 -3.70 -10.33
N ALA A 234 -2.69 -4.26 -9.68
CA ALA A 234 -3.27 -5.54 -10.08
C ALA A 234 -3.85 -5.49 -11.50
N CYS A 235 -4.64 -4.45 -11.81
CA CYS A 235 -5.18 -4.21 -13.15
C CYS A 235 -4.06 -3.97 -14.18
N TRP A 236 -2.99 -3.27 -13.80
CA TRP A 236 -1.82 -3.04 -14.66
C TRP A 236 -1.04 -4.32 -14.94
N ALA A 237 -0.90 -5.18 -13.93
CA ALA A 237 -0.25 -6.49 -14.04
C ALA A 237 -1.06 -7.49 -14.89
N GLU A 238 -2.38 -7.32 -14.94
CA GLU A 238 -3.27 -8.06 -15.83
C GLU A 238 -3.16 -7.56 -17.28
N ASP A 239 -3.43 -6.27 -17.50
CA ASP A 239 -3.28 -5.59 -18.79
C ASP A 239 -3.09 -4.08 -18.58
N SER A 240 -1.89 -3.58 -18.87
CA SER A 240 -1.53 -2.18 -18.74
C SER A 240 -2.28 -1.25 -19.71
N ASN A 241 -2.86 -1.77 -20.79
CA ASN A 241 -3.60 -0.98 -21.78
C ASN A 241 -5.13 -0.98 -21.56
N SER A 242 -5.59 -1.69 -20.53
CA SER A 242 -7.01 -1.88 -20.20
C SER A 242 -7.75 -0.57 -19.91
N VAL A 243 -9.08 -0.61 -20.05
CA VAL A 243 -9.93 0.55 -19.72
C VAL A 243 -9.97 0.77 -18.21
N GLU A 244 -9.83 -0.31 -17.45
CA GLU A 244 -9.72 -0.36 -15.99
C GLU A 244 -8.52 0.47 -15.52
N CYS A 245 -7.34 0.24 -16.08
CA CYS A 245 -6.13 1.04 -15.81
C CYS A 245 -6.36 2.53 -16.06
N LYS A 246 -6.97 2.89 -17.19
CA LYS A 246 -7.27 4.30 -17.54
C LYS A 246 -8.24 4.94 -16.53
N ARG A 247 -9.28 4.20 -16.11
CA ARG A 247 -10.22 4.65 -15.09
C ARG A 247 -9.54 4.79 -13.72
N HIS A 248 -8.62 3.89 -13.38
CA HIS A 248 -7.84 4.04 -12.15
C HIS A 248 -7.00 5.30 -12.15
N LEU A 249 -6.24 5.53 -13.22
CA LEU A 249 -5.35 6.70 -13.36
C LEU A 249 -6.14 8.01 -13.27
N ALA A 250 -7.32 8.07 -13.91
CA ALA A 250 -8.20 9.25 -13.87
C ALA A 250 -8.70 9.60 -12.45
N ARG A 251 -8.70 8.63 -11.53
CA ARG A 251 -9.16 8.76 -10.14
C ARG A 251 -8.04 9.03 -9.13
N LEU A 252 -6.76 8.99 -9.53
CA LEU A 252 -5.65 9.31 -8.62
C LEU A 252 -5.74 10.73 -8.02
N PRO A 253 -6.15 11.77 -8.78
CA PRO A 253 -6.29 13.12 -8.23
C PRO A 253 -7.29 13.23 -7.07
N ASP A 254 -8.27 12.33 -6.98
CA ASP A 254 -9.25 12.32 -5.89
C ASP A 254 -8.59 12.07 -4.52
N PHE A 255 -7.38 11.49 -4.50
CA PHE A 255 -6.59 11.24 -3.30
C PHE A 255 -5.54 12.33 -3.04
N TYR A 256 -5.36 13.31 -3.91
CA TYR A 256 -4.35 14.35 -3.71
C TYR A 256 -4.89 15.47 -2.83
N TRP A 257 -4.09 15.92 -1.87
CA TRP A 257 -4.40 17.04 -0.98
C TRP A 257 -3.26 18.04 -1.00
N VAL A 258 -3.55 19.27 -1.40
CA VAL A 258 -2.59 20.38 -1.32
C VAL A 258 -2.77 21.04 0.03
N ALA A 259 -1.77 20.93 0.89
CA ALA A 259 -1.67 21.65 2.16
C ALA A 259 -0.64 22.79 2.07
N GLU A 260 -0.48 23.56 3.15
CA GLU A 260 0.46 24.67 3.33
C GLU A 260 1.94 24.35 3.04
N ASP A 261 2.24 23.07 2.96
CA ASP A 261 3.52 22.38 2.89
C ASP A 261 3.45 21.23 1.88
N GLY A 262 2.70 21.48 0.81
CA GLY A 262 2.81 20.73 -0.43
C GLY A 262 1.76 19.65 -0.60
N LEU A 263 2.02 18.78 -1.58
CA LEU A 263 1.06 17.78 -2.05
C LEU A 263 1.22 16.45 -1.30
N LYS A 264 0.15 16.00 -0.67
CA LYS A 264 0.04 14.68 -0.03
C LYS A 264 -0.93 13.78 -0.76
N MET A 265 -0.82 12.49 -0.47
CA MET A 265 -1.88 11.53 -0.74
C MET A 265 -2.70 11.28 0.52
N GLN A 266 -4.00 11.51 0.46
CA GLN A 266 -4.96 11.16 1.51
C GLN A 266 -5.11 9.63 1.58
N SER A 267 -5.21 9.10 2.79
CA SER A 267 -5.56 7.70 2.99
C SER A 267 -7.06 7.48 2.79
N LEU A 268 -7.88 8.31 3.44
CA LEU A 268 -9.33 8.31 3.40
C LEU A 268 -9.83 9.75 3.37
N GLY A 269 -10.91 10.03 2.65
CA GLY A 269 -11.65 11.28 2.80
C GLY A 269 -12.52 11.26 4.04
N SER A 270 -12.66 12.40 4.72
CA SER A 270 -13.46 12.56 5.94
C SER A 270 -14.71 13.44 5.72
N GLN A 271 -15.11 13.71 4.48
CA GLN A 271 -16.09 14.75 4.16
C GLN A 271 -17.44 14.57 4.89
N THR A 272 -18.01 13.36 4.85
CA THR A 272 -19.28 13.06 5.53
C THR A 272 -19.14 13.04 7.04
N TRP A 273 -17.98 12.59 7.55
CA TRP A 273 -17.66 12.58 8.96
C TRP A 273 -17.60 14.01 9.52
N ASP A 274 -16.80 14.87 8.89
CA ASP A 274 -16.59 16.26 9.30
C ASP A 274 -17.88 17.08 9.18
N ALA A 275 -18.64 16.92 8.09
CA ALA A 275 -19.92 17.58 7.92
C ALA A 275 -20.91 17.19 9.03
N SER A 276 -20.98 15.91 9.39
CA SER A 276 -21.90 15.42 10.41
C SER A 276 -21.54 15.94 11.80
N PHE A 277 -20.24 15.99 12.15
CA PHE A 277 -19.81 16.57 13.43
C PHE A 277 -19.98 18.08 13.47
N SER A 278 -19.71 18.79 12.37
CA SER A 278 -19.90 20.24 12.29
C SER A 278 -21.37 20.63 12.50
N VAL A 279 -22.30 19.90 11.88
CA VAL A 279 -23.74 20.10 12.08
C VAL A 279 -24.13 19.88 13.55
N GLN A 280 -23.66 18.81 14.17
CA GLN A 280 -23.94 18.53 15.58
C GLN A 280 -23.37 19.61 16.51
N ALA A 281 -22.17 20.11 16.23
CA ALA A 281 -21.55 21.17 17.02
C ALA A 281 -22.35 22.49 16.93
N ILE A 282 -22.75 22.91 15.72
CA ILE A 282 -23.55 24.13 15.52
C ILE A 282 -24.88 24.03 16.28
N ILE A 283 -25.60 22.91 16.14
CA ILE A 283 -26.89 22.70 16.81
C ILE A 283 -26.71 22.73 18.35
N SER A 284 -25.67 22.05 18.86
CA SER A 284 -25.41 21.99 20.31
C SER A 284 -24.99 23.33 20.91
N SER A 285 -24.48 24.25 20.10
CA SER A 285 -24.07 25.59 20.51
C SER A 285 -25.21 26.63 20.51
N ASN A 286 -26.44 26.23 20.16
CA ASN A 286 -27.59 27.13 19.99
C ASN A 286 -27.38 28.25 18.96
N LEU A 287 -26.51 28.03 17.96
CA LEU A 287 -26.24 29.00 16.89
C LEU A 287 -27.03 28.71 15.60
N CYS A 288 -28.15 27.97 15.69
CA CYS A 288 -28.94 27.54 14.54
C CYS A 288 -29.46 28.70 13.70
N ASP A 289 -29.96 29.76 14.33
CA ASP A 289 -30.54 30.92 13.62
C ASP A 289 -29.47 31.71 12.86
N GLU A 290 -28.26 31.79 13.42
CA GLU A 290 -27.11 32.46 12.81
C GLU A 290 -26.55 31.67 11.62
N TYR A 291 -26.45 30.34 11.76
CA TYR A 291 -25.85 29.46 10.75
C TYR A 291 -26.87 28.67 9.91
N TRP A 292 -28.15 29.05 9.90
CA TRP A 292 -29.18 28.31 9.17
C TRP A 292 -28.81 28.06 7.69
N PRO A 293 -28.21 29.01 6.92
CA PRO A 293 -27.86 28.75 5.51
C PRO A 293 -26.80 27.66 5.37
N THR A 294 -25.85 27.60 6.30
CA THR A 294 -24.82 26.56 6.36
C THR A 294 -25.44 25.21 6.70
N LEU A 295 -26.34 25.16 7.69
CA LEU A 295 -27.05 23.95 8.07
C LEU A 295 -27.90 23.40 6.92
N ARG A 296 -28.54 24.27 6.11
CA ARG A 296 -29.28 23.84 4.91
C ARG A 296 -28.34 23.17 3.89
N LYS A 297 -27.20 23.78 3.58
CA LYS A 297 -26.22 23.19 2.65
C LYS A 297 -25.67 21.86 3.16
N ALA A 298 -25.39 21.75 4.46
CA ALA A 298 -24.93 20.52 5.07
C ALA A 298 -26.00 19.42 5.00
N HIS A 299 -27.28 19.77 5.21
CA HIS A 299 -28.40 18.84 5.03
C HIS A 299 -28.47 18.32 3.59
N ASP A 300 -28.40 19.21 2.59
CA ASP A 300 -28.44 18.82 1.18
C ASP A 300 -27.26 17.91 0.81
N PHE A 301 -26.05 18.22 1.33
CA PHE A 301 -24.86 17.39 1.14
C PHE A 301 -25.01 15.98 1.75
N ILE A 302 -25.45 15.88 3.01
CA ILE A 302 -25.63 14.59 3.69
C ILE A 302 -26.71 13.77 2.97
N LYS A 303 -27.82 14.40 2.59
CA LYS A 303 -28.91 13.76 1.85
C LYS A 303 -28.45 13.23 0.49
N ALA A 304 -27.65 14.00 -0.24
CA ALA A 304 -27.09 13.58 -1.53
C ALA A 304 -26.04 12.48 -1.40
N SER A 305 -25.39 12.36 -0.23
CA SER A 305 -24.34 11.38 0.06
C SER A 305 -24.88 10.04 0.58
N GLN A 306 -26.18 9.94 0.85
CA GLN A 306 -26.79 8.70 1.32
C GLN A 306 -26.78 7.61 0.22
N LEU A 307 -26.35 6.40 0.59
CA LEU A 307 -26.31 5.26 -0.31
C LEU A 307 -27.71 4.63 -0.45
N PHE A 308 -28.26 4.61 -1.68
CA PHE A 308 -29.61 4.09 -1.96
C PHE A 308 -29.66 2.78 -2.75
N LYS A 309 -28.51 2.32 -3.26
CA LYS A 309 -28.44 1.12 -4.11
C LYS A 309 -27.32 0.20 -3.64
N PHE A 310 -27.66 -1.07 -3.49
CA PHE A 310 -26.68 -2.15 -3.32
C PHE A 310 -26.43 -2.79 -4.68
N ILE A 311 -25.15 -2.99 -5.04
CA ILE A 311 -24.79 -3.75 -6.23
C ILE A 311 -24.62 -5.21 -5.81
N THR A 312 -25.62 -6.05 -6.12
CA THR A 312 -25.66 -7.45 -5.66
C THR A 312 -25.10 -8.46 -6.66
N ASN A 313 -24.45 -8.02 -7.74
CA ASN A 313 -24.16 -8.89 -8.89
C ASN A 313 -22.84 -9.69 -8.82
N PHE A 314 -22.30 -9.94 -7.62
CA PHE A 314 -21.15 -10.85 -7.49
C PHE A 314 -21.65 -12.26 -7.13
N ASN A 315 -21.80 -13.12 -8.15
CA ASN A 315 -22.16 -14.53 -8.00
C ASN A 315 -20.92 -15.41 -8.07
#